data_AF-A0A6J6E8B3-F1
#
_entry.id   AF-A0A6J6E8B3-F1
#
_cell.length_a   1.000
_cell.length_b   1.000
_cell.length_c   1.000
_cell.angle_alpha   90.00
_cell.angle_beta   90.00
_cell.angle_gamma   90.00
#
_symmetry.space_group_name_H-M   'P 1'
#
loop_
_entity.id
_entity.type
_entity.pdbx_description
1 polymer ?
#
loop_
_entity_poly.entity_id
_entity_poly.type
_entity_poly.pdbx_seq_one_letter_code
_entity_poly.pdbx_strand_id
1 'polypeptide(L)'
;MIQASDGIDEIASWARDTQAIINEFDMYKSAVSAVALPPRMATSTLIALYEDPEALALAIRRPMPRASDEFSRRGTAFHLWIEKHFNVSTLFDDEDFDQLEPLEADQKLEDLKGAWFASSWADRTPHAVEVPFETVIAGVLIRGRIDAVYKDGDRYEVVDWKTGSKKLGKSAAIQLAVYRLAWATLQGISVDGVSAAFHYVPTSVTDRPADLMSEAELIALLDQFSA
;
A
#
# COMPACT_ATOMS: atom_id res chain seq x y z
N MET A 1 -18.62 57.76 30.69
CA MET A 1 -17.49 57.69 29.75
C MET A 1 -16.59 56.56 30.23
N ILE A 2 -16.06 55.73 29.33
CA ILE A 2 -15.23 54.52 29.56
C ILE A 2 -16.03 53.21 29.70
N GLN A 3 -16.00 52.36 28.65
CA GLN A 3 -15.99 50.87 28.68
C GLN A 3 -16.28 50.17 27.33
N ALA A 4 -16.52 50.90 26.23
CA ALA A 4 -16.82 50.27 24.93
C ALA A 4 -15.59 50.04 24.01
N SER A 5 -14.46 50.73 24.24
CA SER A 5 -13.29 50.65 23.35
C SER A 5 -12.40 49.42 23.61
N ASP A 6 -12.31 48.98 24.86
CA ASP A 6 -11.39 47.89 25.28
C ASP A 6 -11.75 46.55 24.62
N GLY A 7 -13.04 46.23 24.54
CA GLY A 7 -13.50 44.98 23.93
C GLY A 7 -13.36 44.94 22.40
N ILE A 8 -13.32 46.10 21.73
CA ILE A 8 -13.14 46.18 20.28
C ILE A 8 -11.66 45.99 19.93
N ASP A 9 -10.75 46.57 20.72
CA ASP A 9 -9.31 46.40 20.55
C ASP A 9 -8.86 44.96 20.88
N GLU A 10 -9.50 44.31 21.85
CA GLU A 10 -9.24 42.90 22.19
C GLU A 10 -9.70 41.95 21.06
N ILE A 11 -10.91 42.15 20.51
CA ILE A 11 -11.40 41.39 19.35
C ILE A 11 -10.50 41.61 18.13
N ALA A 12 -10.02 42.83 17.89
CA ALA A 12 -9.09 43.14 16.80
C ALA A 12 -7.70 42.53 17.03
N SER A 13 -7.27 42.34 18.28
CA SER A 13 -6.06 41.58 18.60
C SER A 13 -6.23 40.11 18.27
N TRP A 14 -7.31 39.47 18.74
CA TRP A 14 -7.58 38.06 18.47
C TRP A 14 -7.76 37.76 16.97
N ALA A 15 -8.37 38.68 16.22
CA ALA A 15 -8.47 38.55 14.76
C ALA A 15 -7.09 38.59 14.08
N ARG A 16 -6.18 39.45 14.54
CA ARG A 16 -4.80 39.52 14.02
C ARG A 16 -3.99 38.29 14.38
N ASP A 17 -4.12 37.80 15.61
CA ASP A 17 -3.43 36.58 16.05
C ASP A 17 -3.95 35.35 15.28
N THR A 18 -5.27 35.26 15.07
CA THR A 18 -5.88 34.21 14.25
C THR A 18 -5.37 34.26 12.81
N GLN A 19 -5.30 35.47 12.21
CA GLN A 19 -4.77 35.62 10.86
C GLN A 19 -3.28 35.30 10.76
N ALA A 20 -2.49 35.62 11.79
CA ALA A 20 -1.09 35.26 11.86
C ALA A 20 -0.91 33.73 11.93
N ILE A 21 -1.72 33.03 12.73
CA ILE A 21 -1.73 31.57 12.80
C ILE A 21 -2.14 30.94 11.47
N ILE A 22 -3.17 31.47 10.80
CA ILE A 22 -3.59 30.99 9.47
C ILE A 22 -2.47 31.20 8.44
N ASN A 23 -1.84 32.37 8.43
CA ASN A 23 -0.75 32.66 7.50
C ASN A 23 0.48 31.78 7.77
N GLU A 24 0.84 31.55 9.04
CA GLU A 24 1.92 30.64 9.41
C GLU A 24 1.59 29.20 8.99
N PHE A 25 0.34 28.77 9.17
CA PHE A 25 -0.13 27.47 8.71
C PHE A 25 -0.07 27.33 7.18
N ASP A 26 -0.51 28.35 6.44
CA ASP A 26 -0.47 28.38 4.97
C ASP A 26 0.98 28.43 4.44
N MET A 27 1.88 29.15 5.13
CA MET A 27 3.31 29.16 4.82
C MET A 27 3.98 27.81 5.13
N TYR A 28 3.63 27.18 6.26
CA TYR A 28 4.07 25.82 6.57
C TYR A 28 3.59 24.85 5.50
N LYS A 29 2.32 24.93 5.10
CA LYS A 29 1.70 24.10 4.05
C LYS A 29 2.35 24.30 2.68
N SER A 30 2.61 25.53 2.27
CA SER A 30 3.29 25.80 0.99
C SER A 30 4.74 25.33 0.97
N ALA A 31 5.45 25.35 2.11
CA ALA A 31 6.77 24.74 2.24
C ALA A 31 6.76 23.19 2.21
N VAL A 32 5.59 22.54 2.28
CA VAL A 32 5.44 21.06 2.11
C VAL A 32 5.59 20.64 0.63
N SER A 33 5.37 21.53 -0.34
CA SER A 33 5.35 21.19 -1.79
C SER A 33 6.70 20.87 -2.46
N ALA A 34 7.83 20.84 -1.73
CA ALA A 34 9.16 20.68 -2.32
C ALA A 34 9.88 19.37 -1.90
N VAL A 35 9.16 18.26 -1.75
CA VAL A 35 9.78 16.94 -1.53
C VAL A 35 9.86 16.22 -2.87
N ALA A 36 11.10 16.04 -3.37
CA ALA A 36 11.33 15.24 -4.56
C ALA A 36 10.90 13.79 -4.33
N LEU A 37 10.19 13.21 -5.30
CA LEU A 37 9.80 11.81 -5.24
C LEU A 37 11.05 10.93 -5.25
N PRO A 38 11.17 9.92 -4.38
CA PRO A 38 12.29 8.99 -4.42
C PRO A 38 12.37 8.28 -5.77
N PRO A 39 13.57 8.11 -6.36
CA PRO A 39 13.74 7.41 -7.64
C PRO A 39 13.44 5.91 -7.54
N ARG A 40 13.35 5.37 -6.32
CA ARG A 40 12.98 3.99 -6.02
C ARG A 40 12.00 3.98 -4.86
N MET A 41 10.87 3.29 -5.00
CA MET A 41 9.89 3.18 -3.92
C MET A 41 9.10 1.87 -3.95
N ALA A 42 8.52 1.52 -2.81
CA ALA A 42 7.65 0.36 -2.72
C ALA A 42 6.27 0.66 -3.32
N THR A 43 5.55 -0.39 -3.72
CA THR A 43 4.15 -0.25 -4.18
C THR A 43 3.27 0.44 -3.12
N SER A 44 3.49 0.17 -1.83
CA SER A 44 2.78 0.84 -0.74
C SER A 44 3.02 2.35 -0.68
N THR A 45 4.22 2.82 -1.07
CA THR A 45 4.53 4.24 -1.19
C THR A 45 3.74 4.90 -2.32
N LEU A 46 3.51 4.18 -3.44
CA LEU A 46 2.67 4.68 -4.53
C LEU A 46 1.21 4.84 -4.11
N ILE A 47 0.70 3.88 -3.33
CA ILE A 47 -0.66 3.96 -2.78
C ILE A 47 -0.77 5.16 -1.84
N ALA A 48 0.21 5.36 -0.95
CA ALA A 48 0.24 6.51 -0.04
C ALA A 48 0.33 7.85 -0.81
N LEU A 49 1.09 7.90 -1.91
CA LEU A 49 1.18 9.07 -2.78
C LEU A 49 -0.20 9.41 -3.38
N TYR A 50 -0.95 8.41 -3.80
CA TYR A 50 -2.30 8.63 -4.35
C TYR A 50 -3.32 9.01 -3.28
N GLU A 51 -3.24 8.44 -2.07
CA GLU A 51 -4.18 8.72 -0.99
C GLU A 51 -4.02 10.13 -0.42
N ASP A 52 -2.78 10.52 -0.09
CA ASP A 52 -2.47 11.82 0.50
C ASP A 52 -1.00 12.21 0.21
N PRO A 53 -0.75 12.93 -0.91
CA PRO A 53 0.58 13.39 -1.27
C PRO A 53 1.24 14.28 -0.20
N GLU A 54 0.45 15.11 0.49
CA GLU A 54 0.95 16.04 1.52
C GLU A 54 1.41 15.25 2.76
N ALA A 55 0.64 14.25 3.18
CA ALA A 55 1.02 13.37 4.29
C ALA A 55 2.25 12.51 3.94
N LEU A 56 2.35 12.02 2.70
CA LEU A 56 3.53 11.29 2.25
C LEU A 56 4.78 12.19 2.27
N ALA A 57 4.69 13.41 1.73
CA ALA A 57 5.79 14.37 1.74
C ALA A 57 6.26 14.65 3.18
N LEU A 58 5.33 14.83 4.12
CA LEU A 58 5.65 15.01 5.54
C LEU A 58 6.32 13.78 6.14
N ALA A 59 5.86 12.57 5.82
CA ALA A 59 6.41 11.31 6.32
C ALA A 59 7.84 11.06 5.78
N ILE A 60 8.12 11.43 4.53
CA ILE A 60 9.47 11.38 3.94
C ILE A 60 10.39 12.39 4.64
N ARG A 61 9.91 13.61 4.89
CA ARG A 61 10.71 14.67 5.54
C ARG A 61 10.98 14.39 7.02
N ARG A 62 10.03 13.78 7.72
CA ARG A 62 10.09 13.52 9.16
C ARG A 62 9.66 12.07 9.47
N PRO A 63 10.54 11.08 9.21
CA PRO A 63 10.25 9.69 9.51
C PRO A 63 10.07 9.52 11.01
N MET A 64 8.85 9.16 11.43
CA MET A 64 8.57 8.78 12.81
C MET A 64 8.67 7.26 12.94
N PRO A 65 9.28 6.74 14.02
CA PRO A 65 9.21 5.32 14.35
C PRO A 65 7.74 4.89 14.44
N ARG A 66 7.34 3.93 13.62
CA ARG A 66 6.01 3.33 13.69
C ARG A 66 6.11 2.05 14.51
N ALA A 67 5.34 1.96 15.58
CA ALA A 67 5.17 0.69 16.28
C ALA A 67 4.47 -0.29 15.32
N SER A 68 5.02 -1.49 15.16
CA SER A 68 4.33 -2.56 14.44
C SER A 68 3.09 -2.96 15.24
N ASP A 69 1.89 -2.71 14.72
CA ASP A 69 0.67 -3.15 15.39
C ASP A 69 0.46 -4.68 15.25
N GLU A 70 -0.39 -5.24 16.10
CA GLU A 70 -0.70 -6.68 16.08
C GLU A 70 -1.26 -7.14 14.73
N PHE A 71 -2.01 -6.27 14.03
CA PHE A 71 -2.60 -6.58 12.74
C PHE A 71 -1.54 -6.77 11.65
N SER A 72 -0.53 -5.90 11.63
CA SER A 72 0.61 -5.95 10.71
C SER A 72 1.46 -7.19 10.98
N ARG A 73 1.75 -7.48 12.25
CA ARG A 73 2.48 -8.71 12.66
C ARG A 73 1.76 -9.98 12.21
N ARG A 74 0.44 -10.02 12.37
CA ARG A 74 -0.38 -11.17 11.93
C ARG A 74 -0.42 -11.32 10.42
N GLY A 75 -0.49 -10.22 9.68
CA GLY A 75 -0.34 -10.20 8.22
C GLY A 75 0.96 -10.86 7.80
N THR A 76 2.09 -10.38 8.29
CA THR A 76 3.42 -10.95 8.00
C THR A 76 3.51 -12.44 8.34
N ALA A 77 3.03 -12.84 9.52
CA ALA A 77 3.05 -14.25 9.93
C ALA A 77 2.21 -15.16 9.00
N PHE A 78 1.09 -14.65 8.48
CA PHE A 78 0.26 -15.36 7.52
C PHE A 78 0.98 -15.56 6.18
N HIS A 79 1.61 -14.52 5.61
CA HIS A 79 2.36 -14.64 4.35
C HIS A 79 3.56 -15.59 4.48
N LEU A 80 4.33 -15.49 5.56
CA LEU A 80 5.43 -16.42 5.85
C LEU A 80 4.96 -17.88 5.98
N TRP A 81 3.75 -18.08 6.52
CA TRP A 81 3.17 -19.41 6.59
C TRP A 81 2.76 -19.92 5.20
N ILE A 82 2.14 -19.09 4.36
CA ILE A 82 1.78 -19.48 2.99
C ILE A 82 3.03 -19.83 2.17
N GLU A 83 4.10 -19.05 2.28
CA GLU A 83 5.37 -19.32 1.59
C GLU A 83 5.90 -20.73 1.95
N LYS A 84 5.91 -21.05 3.26
CA LYS A 84 6.27 -22.37 3.76
C LYS A 84 5.31 -23.46 3.30
N HIS A 85 4.01 -23.16 3.22
CA HIS A 85 3.00 -24.12 2.78
C HIS A 85 3.22 -24.55 1.33
N PHE A 86 3.57 -23.63 0.43
CA PHE A 86 3.90 -23.94 -0.96
C PHE A 86 5.37 -24.34 -1.18
N ASN A 87 6.15 -24.48 -0.11
CA ASN A 87 7.56 -24.90 -0.10
C ASN A 87 8.45 -24.10 -1.06
N VAL A 88 8.13 -22.82 -1.24
CA VAL A 88 8.97 -21.88 -1.99
C VAL A 88 10.07 -21.43 -1.04
N SER A 89 11.28 -21.91 -1.25
CA SER A 89 12.44 -21.43 -0.49
C SER A 89 12.91 -20.13 -1.13
N THR A 90 12.45 -18.96 -0.67
CA THR A 90 13.12 -17.70 -1.03
C THR A 90 14.24 -17.40 -0.03
N LEU A 91 15.41 -17.02 -0.54
CA LEU A 91 16.47 -16.41 0.25
C LEU A 91 15.99 -15.02 0.67
N PHE A 92 15.71 -14.84 1.95
CA PHE A 92 15.44 -13.53 2.53
C PHE A 92 16.71 -12.67 2.55
N ASP A 93 16.56 -11.35 2.42
CA ASP A 93 17.57 -10.39 2.86
C ASP A 93 17.37 -10.19 4.37
N ASP A 94 18.42 -10.49 5.15
CA ASP A 94 18.39 -10.64 6.61
C ASP A 94 18.03 -9.36 7.40
N GLU A 95 18.00 -8.17 6.76
CA GLU A 95 17.78 -6.89 7.45
C GLU A 95 16.31 -6.66 7.91
N ASP A 96 15.33 -7.40 7.35
CA ASP A 96 13.91 -7.30 7.75
C ASP A 96 13.54 -8.26 8.92
N PHE A 97 14.48 -9.10 9.39
CA PHE A 97 14.21 -10.24 10.29
C PHE A 97 14.55 -10.04 11.77
N ASP A 98 15.40 -9.08 12.11
CA ASP A 98 16.04 -9.00 13.44
C ASP A 98 15.14 -8.51 14.60
N GLN A 99 13.84 -8.26 14.39
CA GLN A 99 12.93 -7.72 15.42
C GLN A 99 11.73 -8.61 15.79
N LEU A 100 11.63 -9.83 15.29
CA LEU A 100 10.44 -10.65 15.55
C LEU A 100 10.65 -11.63 16.72
N GLU A 101 10.08 -11.29 17.89
CA GLU A 101 9.85 -12.27 18.95
C GLU A 101 8.90 -13.38 18.46
N PRO A 102 9.12 -14.65 18.87
CA PRO A 102 8.21 -15.75 18.59
C PRO A 102 6.80 -15.40 19.08
N LEU A 103 5.82 -15.49 18.18
CA LEU A 103 4.42 -15.39 18.59
C LEU A 103 4.09 -16.62 19.45
N GLU A 104 3.68 -16.41 20.70
CA GLU A 104 2.82 -17.40 21.37
C GLU A 104 1.63 -17.67 20.44
N ALA A 105 1.18 -18.93 20.35
CA ALA A 105 0.19 -19.39 19.38
C ALA A 105 -1.06 -18.47 19.33
N ASP A 106 -1.05 -17.50 18.42
CA ASP A 106 -2.16 -16.57 18.24
C ASP A 106 -3.29 -17.36 17.58
N GLN A 107 -4.33 -17.66 18.35
CA GLN A 107 -5.54 -18.35 17.87
C GLN A 107 -6.07 -17.70 16.58
N LYS A 108 -5.92 -16.38 16.41
CA LYS A 108 -6.34 -15.67 15.21
C LYS A 108 -5.54 -16.04 13.97
N LEU A 109 -4.27 -16.43 14.09
CA LEU A 109 -3.47 -16.91 12.96
C LEU A 109 -3.93 -18.31 12.53
N GLU A 110 -4.19 -19.22 13.47
CA GLU A 110 -4.75 -20.54 13.15
C GLU A 110 -6.14 -20.42 12.51
N ASP A 111 -6.97 -19.47 12.96
CA ASP A 111 -8.25 -19.19 12.33
C ASP A 111 -8.09 -18.69 10.89
N LEU A 112 -7.09 -17.84 10.61
CA LEU A 112 -6.77 -17.40 9.24
C LEU A 112 -6.29 -18.55 8.35
N LYS A 113 -5.46 -19.45 8.88
CA LYS A 113 -5.02 -20.66 8.17
C LYS A 113 -6.21 -21.55 7.82
N GLY A 114 -7.08 -21.80 8.80
CA GLY A 114 -8.32 -22.56 8.61
C GLY A 114 -9.25 -21.93 7.58
N ALA A 115 -9.44 -20.61 7.64
CA ALA A 115 -10.25 -19.87 6.66
C ALA A 115 -9.65 -19.94 5.25
N TRP A 116 -8.32 -19.84 5.12
CA TRP A 116 -7.64 -20.00 3.83
C TRP A 116 -7.80 -21.42 3.30
N PHE A 117 -7.60 -22.46 4.12
CA PHE A 117 -7.81 -23.86 3.73
C PHE A 117 -9.25 -24.16 3.28
N ALA A 118 -10.24 -23.48 3.85
CA ALA A 118 -11.63 -23.60 3.45
C ALA A 118 -12.00 -22.76 2.20
N SER A 119 -11.08 -21.93 1.70
CA SER A 119 -11.29 -21.08 0.54
C SER A 119 -11.06 -21.84 -0.78
N SER A 120 -11.63 -21.34 -1.87
CA SER A 120 -11.37 -21.86 -3.22
C SER A 120 -9.91 -21.77 -3.67
N TRP A 121 -9.08 -21.01 -2.96
CA TRP A 121 -7.67 -20.82 -3.31
C TRP A 121 -6.77 -21.92 -2.78
N ALA A 122 -7.18 -22.64 -1.72
CA ALA A 122 -6.41 -23.75 -1.16
C ALA A 122 -6.40 -24.98 -2.09
N ASP A 123 -7.49 -25.22 -2.82
CA ASP A 123 -7.60 -26.32 -3.77
C ASP A 123 -6.87 -26.04 -5.10
N ARG A 124 -6.44 -24.80 -5.33
CA ARG A 124 -5.74 -24.39 -6.56
C ARG A 124 -4.24 -24.42 -6.33
N THR A 125 -3.49 -25.01 -7.25
CA THR A 125 -2.03 -24.87 -7.28
C THR A 125 -1.66 -23.52 -7.92
N PRO A 126 -1.00 -22.61 -7.20
CA PRO A 126 -0.50 -21.37 -7.79
C PRO A 126 0.60 -21.68 -8.82
N HIS A 127 0.65 -20.89 -9.88
CA HIS A 127 1.73 -20.92 -10.86
C HIS A 127 3.03 -20.39 -10.27
N ALA A 128 2.94 -19.34 -9.46
CA ALA A 128 4.06 -18.77 -8.71
C ALA A 128 3.54 -18.13 -7.42
N VAL A 129 4.36 -18.09 -6.38
CA VAL A 129 4.05 -17.54 -5.05
C VAL A 129 5.21 -16.68 -4.59
N GLU A 130 4.92 -15.58 -3.89
CA GLU A 130 5.90 -14.66 -3.31
C GLU A 130 6.92 -14.16 -4.36
N VAL A 131 6.43 -13.76 -5.53
CA VAL A 131 7.27 -13.36 -6.68
C VAL A 131 7.78 -11.94 -6.49
N PRO A 132 9.09 -11.71 -6.30
CA PRO A 132 9.63 -10.36 -6.28
C PRO A 132 9.58 -9.74 -7.67
N PHE A 133 9.34 -8.43 -7.73
CA PHE A 133 9.40 -7.70 -8.98
C PHE A 133 10.03 -6.31 -8.80
N GLU A 134 10.58 -5.83 -9.90
CA GLU A 134 10.94 -4.44 -10.09
C GLU A 134 10.40 -4.01 -11.45
N THR A 135 9.72 -2.86 -11.50
CA THR A 135 9.20 -2.28 -12.74
C THR A 135 9.44 -0.78 -12.75
N VAL A 136 9.66 -0.21 -13.93
CA VAL A 136 9.90 1.23 -14.08
C VAL A 136 8.62 1.88 -14.62
N ILE A 137 8.09 2.85 -13.89
CA ILE A 137 6.91 3.63 -14.30
C ILE A 137 7.30 5.11 -14.22
N ALA A 138 7.17 5.84 -15.33
CA ALA A 138 7.56 7.25 -15.42
C ALA A 138 9.00 7.54 -14.90
N GLY A 139 9.94 6.62 -15.15
CA GLY A 139 11.33 6.75 -14.66
C GLY A 139 11.54 6.43 -13.17
N VAL A 140 10.48 6.10 -12.43
CA VAL A 140 10.54 5.67 -11.03
C VAL A 140 10.59 4.15 -10.96
N LEU A 141 11.56 3.60 -10.23
CA LEU A 141 11.62 2.16 -9.97
C LEU A 141 10.63 1.78 -8.86
N ILE A 142 9.58 1.06 -9.23
CA ILE A 142 8.61 0.49 -8.30
C ILE A 142 8.99 -0.95 -8.01
N ARG A 143 9.19 -1.25 -6.72
CA ARG A 143 9.46 -2.61 -6.25
C ARG A 143 8.31 -3.15 -5.40
N GLY A 144 8.20 -4.47 -5.38
CA GLY A 144 7.22 -5.15 -4.54
C GLY A 144 7.32 -6.66 -4.65
N ARG A 145 6.32 -7.32 -4.09
CA ARG A 145 6.20 -8.76 -4.11
C ARG A 145 4.74 -9.13 -4.40
N ILE A 146 4.54 -10.04 -5.33
CA ILE A 146 3.23 -10.58 -5.68
C ILE A 146 3.00 -11.84 -4.84
N ASP A 147 1.95 -11.85 -4.03
CA ASP A 147 1.67 -12.97 -3.11
C ASP A 147 1.45 -14.28 -3.87
N ALA A 148 0.57 -14.27 -4.88
CA ALA A 148 0.36 -15.42 -5.73
C ALA A 148 -0.06 -15.04 -7.15
N VAL A 149 0.31 -15.91 -8.08
CA VAL A 149 -0.15 -15.88 -9.46
C VAL A 149 -0.73 -17.24 -9.79
N TYR A 150 -1.94 -17.26 -10.30
CA TYR A 150 -2.59 -18.44 -10.83
C TYR A 150 -2.63 -18.38 -12.35
N LYS A 151 -2.61 -19.55 -12.98
CA LYS A 151 -2.66 -19.67 -14.45
C LYS A 151 -3.89 -20.49 -14.85
N ASP A 152 -4.61 -20.03 -15.86
CA ASP A 152 -5.71 -20.74 -16.49
C ASP A 152 -5.57 -20.63 -18.01
N GLY A 153 -5.15 -21.73 -18.66
CA GLY A 153 -4.74 -21.72 -20.06
C GLY A 153 -3.62 -20.70 -20.31
N ASP A 154 -3.90 -19.71 -21.17
CA ASP A 154 -2.97 -18.62 -21.51
C ASP A 154 -3.18 -17.35 -20.68
N ARG A 155 -4.12 -17.36 -19.73
CA ARG A 155 -4.42 -16.22 -18.85
C ARG A 155 -3.80 -16.40 -17.47
N TYR A 156 -3.46 -15.28 -16.86
CA TYR A 156 -2.92 -15.22 -15.50
C TYR A 156 -3.86 -14.41 -14.61
N GLU A 157 -3.96 -14.79 -13.33
CA GLU A 157 -4.69 -14.06 -12.30
C GLU A 157 -3.74 -13.82 -11.13
N VAL A 158 -3.38 -12.56 -10.93
CA VAL A 158 -2.61 -12.13 -9.76
C VAL A 158 -3.54 -12.01 -8.56
N VAL A 159 -3.15 -12.57 -7.43
CA VAL A 159 -3.95 -12.58 -6.21
C VAL A 159 -3.11 -12.02 -5.09
N ASP A 160 -3.70 -11.07 -4.36
CA ASP A 160 -3.17 -10.56 -3.11
C ASP A 160 -4.09 -10.99 -1.96
N TRP A 161 -3.53 -11.63 -0.93
CA TRP A 161 -4.27 -12.16 0.20
C TRP A 161 -4.32 -11.12 1.33
N LYS A 162 -5.53 -10.66 1.67
CA LYS A 162 -5.76 -9.73 2.78
C LYS A 162 -6.21 -10.47 4.03
N THR A 163 -5.53 -10.22 5.14
CA THR A 163 -5.86 -10.75 6.47
C THR A 163 -6.85 -9.88 7.25
N GLY A 164 -7.23 -8.72 6.72
CA GLY A 164 -8.32 -7.87 7.21
C GLY A 164 -9.66 -8.23 6.58
N SER A 165 -10.77 -7.93 7.26
CA SER A 165 -12.13 -8.24 6.77
C SER A 165 -12.78 -7.11 5.98
N LYS A 166 -12.22 -5.89 6.02
CA LYS A 166 -12.79 -4.71 5.35
C LYS A 166 -12.32 -4.65 3.90
N LYS A 167 -13.28 -4.49 2.98
CA LYS A 167 -12.97 -4.19 1.58
C LYS A 167 -12.22 -2.86 1.51
N LEU A 168 -11.10 -2.86 0.80
CA LEU A 168 -10.25 -1.69 0.63
C LEU A 168 -10.89 -0.67 -0.33
N GLY A 169 -10.47 0.59 -0.17
CA GLY A 169 -10.92 1.69 -1.02
C GLY A 169 -10.31 1.65 -2.43
N LYS A 170 -10.64 2.67 -3.24
CA LYS A 170 -10.15 2.78 -4.62
C LYS A 170 -8.63 2.87 -4.72
N SER A 171 -7.96 3.47 -3.72
CA SER A 171 -6.51 3.59 -3.65
C SER A 171 -5.80 2.24 -3.67
N ALA A 172 -6.37 1.21 -3.01
CA ALA A 172 -5.78 -0.12 -3.01
C ALA A 172 -5.79 -0.79 -4.39
N ALA A 173 -6.69 -0.40 -5.30
CA ALA A 173 -6.71 -0.92 -6.66
C ALA A 173 -5.41 -0.59 -7.43
N ILE A 174 -4.68 0.45 -7.04
CA ILE A 174 -3.35 0.77 -7.59
C ILE A 174 -2.37 -0.36 -7.34
N GLN A 175 -2.45 -1.02 -6.18
CA GLN A 175 -1.60 -2.16 -5.87
C GLN A 175 -1.78 -3.27 -6.93
N LEU A 176 -3.03 -3.62 -7.22
CA LEU A 176 -3.36 -4.64 -8.22
C LEU A 176 -2.96 -4.21 -9.64
N ALA A 177 -3.11 -2.92 -9.97
CA ALA A 177 -2.67 -2.39 -11.26
C ALA A 177 -1.16 -2.53 -11.46
N VAL A 178 -0.36 -2.17 -10.44
CA VAL A 178 1.10 -2.35 -10.46
C VAL A 178 1.46 -3.83 -10.55
N TYR A 179 0.81 -4.70 -9.77
CA TYR A 179 1.14 -6.13 -9.77
C TYR A 179 0.82 -6.80 -11.11
N ARG A 180 -0.32 -6.43 -11.71
CA ARG A 180 -0.73 -6.87 -13.03
C ARG A 180 0.28 -6.45 -14.10
N LEU A 181 0.71 -5.18 -14.08
CA LEU A 181 1.73 -4.65 -14.99
C LEU A 181 3.09 -5.34 -14.79
N ALA A 182 3.50 -5.51 -13.53
CA ALA A 182 4.76 -6.15 -13.18
C ALA A 182 4.80 -7.60 -13.66
N TRP A 183 3.74 -8.37 -13.45
CA TRP A 183 3.67 -9.75 -13.93
C TRP A 183 3.69 -9.83 -15.46
N ALA A 184 2.91 -8.98 -16.13
CA ALA A 184 2.89 -8.91 -17.59
C ALA A 184 4.29 -8.62 -18.16
N THR A 185 5.01 -7.69 -17.53
CA THR A 185 6.40 -7.33 -17.88
C THR A 185 7.36 -8.50 -17.66
N LEU A 186 7.29 -9.17 -16.50
CA LEU A 186 8.14 -10.32 -16.17
C LEU A 186 7.96 -11.49 -17.16
N GLN A 187 6.72 -11.71 -17.62
CA GLN A 187 6.40 -12.80 -18.56
C GLN A 187 6.53 -12.39 -20.03
N GLY A 188 6.73 -11.11 -20.33
CA GLY A 188 6.76 -10.59 -21.70
C GLY A 188 5.42 -10.76 -22.44
N ILE A 189 4.29 -10.62 -21.75
CA ILE A 189 2.94 -10.77 -22.29
C ILE A 189 2.14 -9.46 -22.23
N SER A 190 1.02 -9.40 -22.95
CA SER A 190 0.08 -8.27 -22.81
C SER A 190 -0.55 -8.25 -21.41
N VAL A 191 -0.68 -7.05 -20.85
CA VAL A 191 -1.35 -6.78 -19.57
C VAL A 191 -2.84 -7.16 -19.59
N ASP A 192 -3.45 -7.33 -20.77
CA ASP A 192 -4.83 -7.82 -20.94
C ASP A 192 -4.98 -9.33 -20.70
N GLY A 193 -3.85 -10.05 -20.75
CA GLY A 193 -3.77 -11.47 -20.39
C GLY A 193 -3.70 -11.71 -18.88
N VAL A 194 -3.61 -10.64 -18.09
CA VAL A 194 -3.42 -10.70 -16.63
C VAL A 194 -4.58 -10.01 -15.93
N SER A 195 -5.39 -10.76 -15.19
CA SER A 195 -6.36 -10.22 -14.24
C SER A 195 -5.73 -10.08 -12.85
N ALA A 196 -6.37 -9.32 -11.96
CA ALA A 196 -5.90 -9.18 -10.58
C ALA A 196 -7.08 -9.12 -9.60
N ALA A 197 -6.87 -9.65 -8.39
CA ALA A 197 -7.89 -9.76 -7.36
C ALA A 197 -7.32 -9.61 -5.95
N PHE A 198 -8.13 -9.06 -5.05
CA PHE A 198 -7.91 -9.20 -3.61
C PHE A 198 -8.73 -10.37 -3.09
N HIS A 199 -8.12 -11.22 -2.26
CA HIS A 199 -8.86 -12.23 -1.51
C HIS A 199 -8.79 -11.94 -0.01
N TYR A 200 -9.94 -11.62 0.58
CA TYR A 200 -10.07 -11.36 2.02
C TYR A 200 -10.24 -12.68 2.76
N VAL A 201 -9.14 -13.21 3.29
CA VAL A 201 -9.07 -14.52 3.94
C VAL A 201 -10.12 -14.69 5.06
N PRO A 202 -10.33 -13.72 5.98
CA PRO A 202 -11.30 -13.90 7.06
C PRO A 202 -12.74 -14.09 6.60
N THR A 203 -13.11 -13.52 5.44
CA THR A 203 -14.49 -13.53 4.92
C THR A 203 -14.65 -14.45 3.71
N SER A 204 -13.57 -15.04 3.20
CA SER A 204 -13.51 -15.82 1.97
C SER A 204 -14.09 -15.08 0.75
N VAL A 205 -14.05 -13.74 0.76
CA VAL A 205 -14.54 -12.90 -0.34
C VAL A 205 -13.40 -12.58 -1.28
N THR A 206 -13.58 -12.81 -2.57
CA THR A 206 -12.64 -12.37 -3.60
C THR A 206 -13.21 -11.17 -4.35
N ASP A 207 -12.51 -10.05 -4.27
CA ASP A 207 -12.84 -8.80 -4.95
C ASP A 207 -12.00 -8.66 -6.22
N ARG A 208 -12.68 -8.46 -7.35
CA ARG A 208 -12.06 -8.29 -8.68
C ARG A 208 -12.42 -6.92 -9.23
N PRO A 209 -11.67 -5.86 -8.89
CA PRO A 209 -11.91 -4.55 -9.45
C PRO A 209 -11.81 -4.58 -10.98
N ALA A 210 -12.84 -4.09 -11.68
CA ALA A 210 -12.87 -4.05 -13.13
C ALA A 210 -12.01 -2.91 -13.72
N ASP A 211 -11.98 -1.77 -13.02
CA ASP A 211 -11.36 -0.53 -13.48
C ASP A 211 -9.97 -0.34 -12.86
N LEU A 212 -9.07 -1.28 -13.12
CA LEU A 212 -7.66 -1.14 -12.72
C LEU A 212 -6.94 -0.15 -13.64
N MET A 213 -6.15 0.75 -13.05
CA MET A 213 -5.36 1.72 -13.81
C MET A 213 -4.47 1.02 -14.85
N SER A 214 -4.46 1.57 -16.04
CA SER A 214 -3.53 1.23 -17.11
C SER A 214 -2.13 1.76 -16.82
N GLU A 215 -1.14 1.27 -17.56
CA GLU A 215 0.23 1.80 -17.50
C GLU A 215 0.27 3.31 -17.77
N ALA A 216 -0.49 3.78 -18.77
CA ALA A 216 -0.60 5.19 -19.09
C ALA A 216 -1.19 6.04 -17.96
N GLU A 217 -2.18 5.51 -17.23
CA GLU A 217 -2.77 6.19 -16.07
C GLU A 217 -1.82 6.19 -14.86
N LEU A 218 -1.03 5.12 -14.67
CA LEU A 218 0.01 5.08 -13.64
C LEU A 218 1.16 6.06 -13.95
N ILE A 219 1.53 6.19 -15.22
CA ILE A 219 2.48 7.21 -15.69
C ILE A 219 1.92 8.61 -15.43
N ALA A 220 0.68 8.87 -15.87
CA ALA A 220 0.02 10.16 -15.66
C ALA A 220 -0.14 10.51 -14.17
N LEU A 221 -0.28 9.51 -13.29
CA LEU A 221 -0.27 9.72 -11.85
C LEU A 221 1.09 10.21 -11.36
N LEU A 222 2.19 9.56 -11.77
CA LEU A 222 3.54 9.93 -11.36
C LEU A 222 4.03 11.24 -11.97
N ASP A 223 3.64 11.52 -13.22
CA ASP A 223 4.00 12.75 -13.92
C ASP A 223 3.44 14.00 -13.22
N GLN A 224 2.32 13.89 -12.48
CA GLN A 224 1.79 15.00 -11.66
C GLN A 224 2.76 15.45 -10.56
N PHE A 225 3.70 14.59 -10.18
CA PHE A 225 4.68 14.84 -9.12
C PHE A 225 6.12 14.87 -9.63
N SER A 226 6.30 14.72 -10.94
CA SER A 226 7.59 14.84 -11.60
C SER A 226 7.85 16.31 -11.92
N ALA A 227 8.81 16.91 -11.20
CA ALA A 227 9.26 18.29 -11.40
C ALA A 227 10.46 18.36 -12.35
#